data_AF-Q3MGS7-F1
#
_entry.id   AF-Q3MGS7-F1
#
_cell.length_a   1.000
_cell.length_b   1.000
_cell.length_c   1.000
_cell.angle_alpha   90.00
_cell.angle_beta   90.00
_cell.angle_gamma   90.00
#
_symmetry.space_group_name_H-M   'P 1'
#
loop_
_entity.id
_entity.type
_entity.pdbx_description
1 polymer ?
#
loop_
_entity_poly.entity_id
_entity_poly.type
_entity_poly.pdbx_seq_one_letter_code
_entity_poly.pdbx_strand_id
1 'polypeptide(L)'
;MKAPIVQQIRFWKLCIVLCCVLCICLVSIPVFANNSASIDTLKQQQQQIQQERQNVVQERDRLTNLQQAAQNRLTGIANNLQTTNSQIKDSELRLQQASQRLQQLEAKLAVTERAYEERQVATVARLRYLQRSPLNQGWAVLLQSRDIGDFFSRRHQLKLVYQADQQILAKLSTQANLINQQKTKVEEQKNEVALIREQLLTQKSDYQAQAQSQSELIQRLSSDRLALEAAQNQLERDSKNLEGLIQQKVAEAKAREEAQAKTNSRTNIIIKGTGLFAFPSSAPTSSPFGWRVHPILGYRRFHSGLDFAASYGSTIRAADSGTVIFAGWYGGYGRAVIINHGGGITTLYGHASELYVAEGQPVQRGQAIAAVGSTGLSTGPHLHFEVRRNGTPVNPGDYL
;
A
#
# COMPACT_ATOMS: atom_id res chain seq x y z
N MET A 1 23.30 15.38 -6.18
CA MET A 1 23.00 14.15 -6.94
C MET A 1 22.80 12.98 -5.99
N LYS A 2 21.57 12.80 -5.47
CA LYS A 2 21.14 11.57 -4.79
C LYS A 2 19.64 11.41 -5.08
N ALA A 3 19.29 10.49 -5.97
CA ALA A 3 17.89 10.14 -6.24
C ALA A 3 17.37 9.23 -5.10
N PRO A 4 16.10 9.35 -4.68
CA PRO A 4 15.65 8.76 -3.42
C PRO A 4 15.21 7.30 -3.59
N ILE A 5 15.79 6.45 -2.75
CA ILE A 5 15.50 5.01 -2.53
C ILE A 5 14.00 4.72 -2.28
N VAL A 6 13.21 5.75 -1.97
CA VAL A 6 11.76 5.65 -1.73
C VAL A 6 10.96 5.31 -3.00
N GLN A 7 11.46 5.64 -4.20
CA GLN A 7 10.78 5.26 -5.44
C GLN A 7 10.99 3.78 -5.83
N GLN A 8 12.13 3.16 -5.48
CA GLN A 8 12.39 1.75 -5.77
C GLN A 8 11.53 0.80 -4.92
N ILE A 9 11.26 1.16 -3.66
CA ILE A 9 10.41 0.35 -2.76
C ILE A 9 8.93 0.42 -3.17
N ARG A 10 8.47 1.56 -3.71
CA ARG A 10 7.12 1.69 -4.28
C ARG A 10 6.97 0.90 -5.58
N PHE A 11 8.01 0.82 -6.41
CA PHE A 11 8.00 0.04 -7.65
C PHE A 11 7.91 -1.48 -7.40
N TRP A 12 8.63 -1.99 -6.39
CA TRP A 12 8.57 -3.42 -6.04
C TRP A 12 7.25 -3.83 -5.38
N LYS A 13 6.62 -2.96 -4.57
CA LYS A 13 5.29 -3.25 -4.00
C LYS A 13 4.17 -3.17 -5.04
N LEU A 14 4.29 -2.29 -6.04
CA LEU A 14 3.33 -2.21 -7.16
C LEU A 14 3.40 -3.45 -8.07
N CYS A 15 4.59 -3.99 -8.32
CA CYS A 15 4.77 -5.22 -9.10
C CYS A 15 4.22 -6.48 -8.39
N ILE A 16 4.28 -6.55 -7.06
CA ILE A 16 3.83 -7.74 -6.32
C ILE A 16 2.29 -7.84 -6.25
N VAL A 17 1.59 -6.71 -6.11
CA VAL A 17 0.11 -6.70 -6.12
C VAL A 17 -0.43 -6.93 -7.53
N LEU A 18 0.23 -6.36 -8.56
CA LEU A 18 -0.10 -6.65 -9.96
C LEU A 18 0.11 -8.12 -10.30
N CYS A 19 1.14 -8.77 -9.74
CA CYS A 19 1.43 -10.20 -9.98
C CYS A 19 0.41 -11.13 -9.28
N CYS A 20 -0.14 -10.75 -8.12
CA CYS A 20 -1.20 -11.53 -7.46
C CYS A 20 -2.52 -11.49 -8.23
N VAL A 21 -2.86 -10.37 -8.88
CA VAL A 21 -4.05 -10.27 -9.73
C VAL A 21 -3.80 -10.92 -11.11
N LEU A 22 -2.58 -10.79 -11.67
CA LEU A 22 -2.22 -11.46 -12.92
C LEU A 22 -2.15 -12.99 -12.77
N CYS A 23 -1.69 -13.51 -11.63
CA CYS A 23 -1.65 -14.96 -11.39
C CYS A 23 -3.03 -15.59 -11.19
N ILE A 24 -4.05 -14.81 -10.81
CA ILE A 24 -5.44 -15.27 -10.80
C ILE A 24 -6.03 -15.25 -12.22
N CYS A 25 -5.60 -14.32 -13.08
CA CYS A 25 -6.06 -14.24 -14.48
C CYS A 25 -5.31 -15.20 -15.44
N LEU A 26 -4.12 -15.71 -15.10
CA LEU A 26 -3.28 -16.50 -16.01
C LEU A 26 -3.37 -18.02 -15.82
N VAL A 27 -4.19 -18.52 -14.90
CA VAL A 27 -4.58 -19.94 -14.93
C VAL A 27 -5.71 -20.13 -15.93
N SER A 28 -5.45 -19.75 -17.18
CA SER A 28 -6.12 -20.38 -18.30
C SER A 28 -5.61 -21.81 -18.31
N ILE A 29 -6.29 -22.73 -17.62
CA ILE A 29 -6.07 -24.16 -17.85
C ILE A 29 -6.46 -24.33 -19.32
N PRO A 30 -5.51 -24.58 -20.23
CA PRO A 30 -5.91 -25.01 -21.56
C PRO A 30 -6.59 -26.35 -21.28
N VAL A 31 -7.89 -26.42 -21.54
CA VAL A 31 -8.61 -27.69 -21.62
C VAL A 31 -8.05 -28.39 -22.86
N PHE A 32 -6.83 -28.92 -22.73
CA PHE A 32 -6.35 -29.92 -23.65
C PHE A 32 -7.29 -31.09 -23.45
N ALA A 33 -8.06 -31.37 -24.50
CA ALA A 33 -8.90 -32.54 -24.65
C ALA A 33 -8.04 -33.81 -24.63
N ASN A 34 -7.48 -34.15 -23.46
CA ASN A 34 -6.88 -35.45 -23.23
C ASN A 34 -8.02 -36.43 -23.00
N ASN A 35 -8.27 -37.24 -24.02
CA ASN A 35 -9.37 -38.19 -24.11
C ASN A 35 -9.30 -39.35 -23.10
N SER A 36 -8.34 -39.35 -22.18
CA SER A 36 -8.03 -40.42 -21.22
C SER A 36 -8.39 -40.11 -19.76
N ALA A 37 -8.95 -38.94 -19.44
CA ALA A 37 -9.36 -38.62 -18.07
C ALA A 37 -10.50 -39.57 -17.62
N SER A 38 -10.25 -40.31 -16.53
CA SER A 38 -11.24 -41.18 -15.89
C SER A 38 -12.41 -40.34 -15.33
N ILE A 39 -13.62 -40.90 -15.34
CA ILE A 39 -14.83 -40.26 -14.77
C ILE A 39 -14.61 -39.80 -13.32
N ASP A 40 -13.84 -40.57 -12.54
CA ASP A 40 -13.53 -40.22 -11.16
C ASP A 40 -12.59 -39.01 -11.07
N THR A 41 -11.66 -38.86 -12.01
CA THR A 41 -10.77 -37.67 -12.07
C THR A 41 -11.54 -36.41 -12.44
N LEU A 42 -12.51 -36.52 -13.35
CA LEU A 42 -13.39 -35.40 -13.72
C LEU A 42 -14.34 -35.02 -12.57
N LYS A 43 -14.87 -35.99 -11.83
CA LYS A 43 -15.66 -35.73 -10.60
C LYS A 43 -14.84 -35.06 -9.51
N GLN A 44 -13.57 -35.45 -9.32
CA GLN A 44 -12.67 -34.75 -8.40
C GLN A 44 -12.40 -33.31 -8.85
N GLN A 45 -12.17 -33.09 -10.14
CA GLN A 45 -12.03 -31.73 -10.69
C GLN A 45 -13.30 -30.90 -10.49
N GLN A 46 -14.49 -31.50 -10.63
CA GLN A 46 -15.76 -30.83 -10.38
C GLN A 46 -15.89 -30.40 -8.90
N GLN A 47 -15.53 -31.28 -7.97
CA GLN A 47 -15.51 -30.95 -6.54
C GLN A 47 -14.50 -29.83 -6.22
N GLN A 48 -13.31 -29.84 -6.85
CA GLN A 48 -12.32 -28.77 -6.68
C GLN A 48 -12.84 -27.43 -7.20
N ILE A 49 -13.38 -27.38 -8.42
CA ILE A 49 -13.99 -26.17 -8.98
C ILE A 49 -15.13 -25.67 -8.09
N GLN A 50 -15.93 -26.58 -7.52
CA GLN A 50 -17.03 -26.21 -6.63
C GLN A 50 -16.53 -25.63 -5.29
N GLN A 51 -15.45 -26.18 -4.74
CA GLN A 51 -14.76 -25.64 -3.56
C GLN A 51 -14.17 -24.25 -3.86
N GLU A 52 -13.52 -24.07 -5.01
CA GLU A 52 -12.97 -22.80 -5.46
C GLU A 52 -14.06 -21.75 -5.67
N ARG A 53 -15.20 -22.13 -6.27
CA ARG A 53 -16.37 -21.26 -6.37
C ARG A 53 -16.87 -20.80 -5.01
N GLN A 54 -16.95 -21.70 -4.02
CA GLN A 54 -17.35 -21.31 -2.66
C GLN A 54 -16.36 -20.34 -2.02
N ASN A 55 -15.06 -20.56 -2.19
CA ASN A 55 -14.03 -19.65 -1.69
C ASN A 55 -14.10 -18.26 -2.34
N VAL A 56 -14.31 -18.21 -3.66
CA VAL A 56 -14.48 -16.94 -4.39
C VAL A 56 -15.77 -16.22 -3.97
N VAL A 57 -16.85 -16.95 -3.70
CA VAL A 57 -18.08 -16.36 -3.15
C VAL A 57 -17.85 -15.80 -1.75
N GLN A 58 -17.17 -16.52 -0.86
CA GLN A 58 -16.82 -16.01 0.48
C GLN A 58 -15.93 -14.76 0.40
N GLU A 59 -14.95 -14.75 -0.49
CA GLU A 59 -14.07 -13.59 -0.64
C GLU A 59 -14.81 -12.41 -1.28
N ARG A 60 -15.78 -12.65 -2.17
CA ARG A 60 -16.72 -11.63 -2.66
C ARG A 60 -17.56 -11.04 -1.54
N ASP A 61 -18.13 -11.87 -0.65
CA ASP A 61 -18.93 -11.40 0.49
C ASP A 61 -18.10 -10.52 1.42
N ARG A 62 -16.88 -10.99 1.70
CA ARG A 62 -15.90 -10.25 2.49
C ARG A 62 -15.53 -8.91 1.84
N LEU A 63 -15.25 -8.90 0.54
CA LEU A 63 -14.93 -7.67 -0.20
C LEU A 63 -16.14 -6.74 -0.31
N THR A 64 -17.35 -7.26 -0.41
CA THR A 64 -18.59 -6.46 -0.38
C THR A 64 -18.75 -5.77 0.98
N ASN A 65 -18.49 -6.47 2.09
CA ASN A 65 -18.53 -5.89 3.42
C ASN A 65 -17.42 -4.83 3.62
N LEU A 66 -16.20 -5.12 3.13
CA LEU A 66 -15.10 -4.15 3.14
C LEU A 66 -15.42 -2.93 2.28
N GLN A 67 -16.07 -3.12 1.13
CA GLN A 67 -16.53 -2.04 0.26
C GLN A 67 -17.55 -1.17 0.97
N GLN A 68 -18.55 -1.75 1.62
CA GLN A 68 -19.56 -0.98 2.36
C GLN A 68 -18.90 -0.15 3.47
N ALA A 69 -17.96 -0.74 4.21
CA ALA A 69 -17.18 -0.04 5.22
C ALA A 69 -16.30 1.06 4.62
N ALA A 70 -15.66 0.80 3.47
CA ALA A 70 -14.85 1.78 2.76
C ALA A 70 -15.71 2.92 2.19
N GLN A 71 -16.90 2.63 1.67
CA GLN A 71 -17.86 3.62 1.16
C GLN A 71 -18.30 4.57 2.28
N ASN A 72 -18.64 4.03 3.46
CA ASN A 72 -19.00 4.85 4.62
C ASN A 72 -17.84 5.75 5.07
N ARG A 73 -16.62 5.21 5.06
CA ARG A 73 -15.40 6.00 5.34
C ARG A 73 -15.15 7.06 4.27
N LEU A 74 -15.36 6.74 2.98
CA LEU A 74 -15.21 7.68 1.87
C LEU A 74 -16.19 8.85 1.98
N THR A 75 -17.45 8.60 2.36
CA THR A 75 -18.43 9.66 2.62
C THR A 75 -17.98 10.56 3.77
N GLY A 76 -17.46 9.98 4.86
CA GLY A 76 -16.89 10.75 5.97
C GLY A 76 -15.69 11.61 5.55
N ILE A 77 -14.77 11.04 4.77
CA ILE A 77 -13.60 11.75 4.23
C ILE A 77 -14.05 12.87 3.27
N ALA A 78 -15.04 12.63 2.40
CA ALA A 78 -15.55 13.64 1.48
C ALA A 78 -16.14 14.85 2.21
N ASN A 79 -16.90 14.62 3.29
CA ASN A 79 -17.43 15.70 4.13
C ASN A 79 -16.30 16.47 4.83
N ASN A 80 -15.28 15.77 5.31
CA ASN A 80 -14.10 16.40 5.90
C ASN A 80 -13.35 17.25 4.86
N LEU A 81 -13.12 16.74 3.66
CA LEU A 81 -12.49 17.48 2.56
C LEU A 81 -13.29 18.73 2.17
N GLN A 82 -14.62 18.64 2.13
CA GLN A 82 -15.47 19.81 1.87
C GLN A 82 -15.32 20.87 2.97
N THR A 83 -15.28 20.44 4.23
CA THR A 83 -15.07 21.32 5.39
C THR A 83 -13.69 21.98 5.33
N THR A 84 -12.64 21.18 5.11
CA THR A 84 -11.25 21.67 4.97
C THR A 84 -11.11 22.63 3.79
N ASN A 85 -11.73 22.35 2.65
CA ASN A 85 -11.71 23.26 1.49
C ASN A 85 -12.39 24.60 1.82
N SER A 86 -13.47 24.58 2.60
CA SER A 86 -14.14 25.82 3.04
C SER A 86 -13.25 26.61 4.02
N GLN A 87 -12.55 25.93 4.92
CA GLN A 87 -11.58 26.54 5.84
C GLN A 87 -10.36 27.12 5.10
N ILE A 88 -9.88 26.45 4.05
CA ILE A 88 -8.80 26.95 3.18
C ILE A 88 -9.24 28.26 2.52
N LYS A 89 -10.46 28.31 1.95
CA LYS A 89 -11.00 29.54 1.34
C LYS A 89 -11.12 30.69 2.33
N ASP A 90 -11.62 30.40 3.54
CA ASP A 90 -11.70 31.41 4.61
C ASP A 90 -10.31 31.91 5.01
N SER A 91 -9.34 31.01 5.14
CA SER A 91 -7.95 31.35 5.47
C SER A 91 -7.26 32.15 4.36
N GLU A 92 -7.54 31.85 3.09
CA GLU A 92 -7.09 32.65 1.93
C GLU A 92 -7.64 34.07 1.98
N LEU A 93 -8.93 34.22 2.29
CA LEU A 93 -9.56 35.53 2.44
C LEU A 93 -8.93 36.33 3.60
N ARG A 94 -8.71 35.68 4.75
CA ARG A 94 -8.04 36.30 5.90
C ARG A 94 -6.62 36.73 5.55
N LEU A 95 -5.86 35.89 4.84
CA LEU A 95 -4.50 36.22 4.38
C LEU A 95 -4.51 37.44 3.46
N GLN A 96 -5.47 37.50 2.53
CA GLN A 96 -5.63 38.63 1.62
C GLN A 96 -5.92 39.92 2.40
N GLN A 97 -6.87 39.89 3.33
CA GLN A 97 -7.22 41.04 4.17
C GLN A 97 -6.05 41.48 5.05
N ALA A 98 -5.35 40.55 5.70
CA ALA A 98 -4.18 40.84 6.52
C ALA A 98 -3.04 41.45 5.70
N SER A 99 -2.79 40.93 4.49
CA SER A 99 -1.78 41.46 3.57
C SER A 99 -2.11 42.88 3.10
N GLN A 100 -3.39 43.16 2.82
CA GLN A 100 -3.84 44.51 2.46
C GLN A 100 -3.67 45.50 3.62
N ARG A 101 -3.99 45.08 4.86
CA ARG A 101 -3.76 45.90 6.06
C ARG A 101 -2.27 46.18 6.27
N LEU A 102 -1.42 45.17 6.11
CA LEU A 102 0.03 45.34 6.19
C LEU A 102 0.52 46.38 5.19
N GLN A 103 0.11 46.28 3.93
CA GLN A 103 0.48 47.23 2.88
C GLN A 103 0.06 48.67 3.23
N GLN A 104 -1.15 48.85 3.79
CA GLN A 104 -1.62 50.17 4.25
C GLN A 104 -0.80 50.72 5.42
N LEU A 105 -0.45 49.86 6.39
CA LEU A 105 0.39 50.24 7.53
C LEU A 105 1.80 50.65 7.09
N GLU A 106 2.42 49.86 6.19
CA GLU A 106 3.74 50.17 5.63
C GLU A 106 3.74 51.48 4.83
N ALA A 107 2.71 51.71 4.00
CA ALA A 107 2.56 52.96 3.27
C ALA A 107 2.41 54.16 4.21
N LYS A 108 1.61 54.02 5.28
CA LYS A 108 1.40 55.09 6.27
C LYS A 108 2.67 55.36 7.09
N LEU A 109 3.39 54.31 7.46
CA LEU A 109 4.69 54.42 8.15
C LEU A 109 5.69 55.17 7.27
N ALA A 110 5.83 54.78 5.99
CA ALA A 110 6.75 55.42 5.06
C ALA A 110 6.48 56.92 4.88
N VAL A 111 5.20 57.33 4.79
CA VAL A 111 4.82 58.75 4.74
C VAL A 111 5.18 59.48 6.03
N THR A 112 4.93 58.84 7.19
CA THR A 112 5.21 59.44 8.51
C THR A 112 6.71 59.58 8.74
N GLU A 113 7.51 58.59 8.34
CA GLU A 113 8.98 58.62 8.41
C GLU A 113 9.57 59.74 7.54
N ARG A 114 9.14 59.87 6.28
CA ARG A 114 9.59 60.97 5.41
C ARG A 114 9.28 62.34 6.01
N ALA A 115 8.06 62.55 6.49
CA ALA A 115 7.67 63.81 7.12
C ALA A 115 8.45 64.10 8.41
N TYR A 116 8.83 63.06 9.16
CA TYR A 116 9.69 63.19 10.34
C TYR A 116 11.12 63.55 9.95
N GLU A 117 11.70 62.89 8.95
CA GLU A 117 13.05 63.15 8.43
C GLU A 117 13.18 64.60 7.93
N GLU A 118 12.22 65.09 7.15
CA GLU A 118 12.20 66.48 6.66
C GLU A 118 12.25 67.48 7.82
N ARG A 119 11.42 67.26 8.87
CA ARG A 119 11.39 68.13 10.05
C ARG A 119 12.65 68.01 10.89
N GLN A 120 13.19 66.80 11.02
CA GLN A 120 14.42 66.55 11.75
C GLN A 120 15.59 67.27 11.09
N VAL A 121 15.74 67.17 9.77
CA VAL A 121 16.79 67.85 9.01
C VAL A 121 16.67 69.37 9.16
N ALA A 122 15.47 69.94 9.01
CA ALA A 122 15.24 71.38 9.19
C ALA A 122 15.58 71.84 10.62
N THR A 123 15.19 71.06 11.64
CA THR A 123 15.47 71.38 13.04
C THR A 123 16.96 71.30 13.35
N VAL A 124 17.66 70.27 12.85
CA VAL A 124 19.11 70.13 13.00
C VAL A 124 19.84 71.27 12.31
N ALA A 125 19.42 71.67 11.09
CA ALA A 125 20.00 72.81 10.39
C ALA A 125 19.84 74.11 11.19
N ARG A 126 18.65 74.35 11.76
CA ARG A 126 18.37 75.49 12.64
C ARG A 126 19.22 75.49 13.91
N LEU A 127 19.35 74.34 14.59
CA LEU A 127 20.19 74.22 15.79
C LEU A 127 21.68 74.49 15.48
N ARG A 128 22.19 73.98 14.36
CA ARG A 128 23.56 74.28 13.90
C ARG A 128 23.74 75.77 13.59
N TYR A 129 22.76 76.41 12.98
CA TYR A 129 22.79 77.86 12.74
C TYR A 129 22.86 78.62 14.07
N LEU A 130 22.00 78.29 15.04
CA LEU A 130 22.02 78.91 16.37
C LEU A 130 23.35 78.69 17.11
N GLN A 131 23.95 77.51 16.98
CA GLN A 131 25.25 77.19 17.59
C GLN A 131 26.41 78.02 16.99
N ARG A 132 26.39 78.23 15.67
CA ARG A 132 27.45 78.94 14.93
C ARG A 132 27.27 80.47 14.93
N SER A 133 26.05 80.95 15.17
CA SER A 133 25.76 82.37 15.14
C SER A 133 26.40 83.07 16.36
N PRO A 134 27.07 84.24 16.20
CA PRO A 134 27.66 85.01 17.30
C PRO A 134 26.63 85.55 18.31
N LEU A 135 25.34 85.29 18.10
CA LEU A 135 24.21 85.55 18.99
C LEU A 135 24.04 84.48 20.10
N ASN A 136 24.96 83.52 20.20
CA ASN A 136 25.06 82.56 21.30
C ASN A 136 25.24 83.23 22.68
N GLN A 137 25.52 84.53 22.70
CA GLN A 137 25.27 85.42 23.83
C GLN A 137 23.85 85.99 23.71
N GLY A 138 22.83 85.24 24.14
CA GLY A 138 21.42 85.69 24.06
C GLY A 138 21.14 87.03 24.76
N TRP A 139 22.02 87.42 25.68
CA TRP A 139 22.06 88.74 26.31
C TRP A 139 22.66 89.83 25.41
N ALA A 140 23.59 89.54 24.49
CA ALA A 140 24.16 90.52 23.58
C ALA A 140 23.11 91.11 22.61
N VAL A 141 22.13 90.30 22.19
CA VAL A 141 20.98 90.74 21.38
C VAL A 141 20.11 91.74 22.14
N LEU A 142 19.98 91.53 23.44
CA LEU A 142 19.24 92.42 24.35
C LEU A 142 20.04 93.69 24.63
N LEU A 143 21.36 93.61 24.80
CA LEU A 143 22.24 94.75 25.05
C LEU A 143 22.45 95.67 23.83
N GLN A 144 22.14 95.20 22.62
CA GLN A 144 22.13 96.00 21.39
C GLN A 144 20.84 96.84 21.19
N SER A 145 19.95 96.89 22.18
CA SER A 145 18.73 97.69 22.12
C SER A 145 19.02 99.20 22.10
N ARG A 146 18.27 99.97 21.30
CA ARG A 146 18.42 101.43 21.22
C ARG A 146 17.77 102.17 22.40
N ASP A 147 16.73 101.59 22.98
CA ASP A 147 15.95 102.14 24.10
C ASP A 147 15.26 101.01 24.90
N ILE A 148 14.60 101.38 26.00
CA ILE A 148 13.92 100.45 26.91
C ILE A 148 12.76 99.70 26.22
N GLY A 149 12.05 100.35 25.28
CA GLY A 149 10.96 99.73 24.52
C GLY A 149 11.46 98.67 23.53
N ASP A 150 12.56 98.95 22.83
CA ASP A 150 13.25 98.01 21.95
C ASP A 150 13.77 96.79 22.74
N PHE A 151 14.33 97.02 23.94
CA PHE A 151 14.76 95.95 24.84
C PHE A 151 13.62 94.99 25.20
N PHE A 152 12.47 95.52 25.66
CA PHE A 152 11.32 94.69 26.01
C PHE A 152 10.74 93.94 24.80
N SER A 153 10.71 94.59 23.63
CA SER A 153 10.28 93.98 22.37
C SER A 153 11.16 92.79 21.99
N ARG A 154 12.50 92.96 22.02
CA ARG A 154 13.46 91.89 21.72
C ARG A 154 13.39 90.75 22.73
N ARG A 155 13.24 91.05 24.02
CA ARG A 155 13.04 90.04 25.07
C ARG A 155 11.79 89.21 24.82
N HIS A 156 10.69 89.85 24.43
CA HIS A 156 9.47 89.16 24.08
C HIS A 156 9.65 88.26 22.84
N GLN A 157 10.30 88.75 21.79
CA GLN A 157 10.58 87.97 20.58
C GLN A 157 11.48 86.75 20.87
N LEU A 158 12.55 86.92 21.66
CA LEU A 158 13.41 85.80 22.07
C LEU A 158 12.63 84.74 22.86
N LYS A 159 11.73 85.16 23.76
CA LYS A 159 10.84 84.24 24.48
C LYS A 159 9.95 83.45 23.52
N LEU A 160 9.34 84.09 22.52
CA LEU A 160 8.51 83.42 21.52
C LEU A 160 9.32 82.41 20.69
N VAL A 161 10.54 82.77 20.29
CA VAL A 161 11.44 81.88 19.54
C VAL A 161 11.80 80.65 20.37
N TYR A 162 12.21 80.83 21.63
CA TYR A 162 12.53 79.71 22.53
C TYR A 162 11.32 78.80 22.77
N GLN A 163 10.14 79.37 22.97
CA GLN A 163 8.90 78.60 23.12
C GLN A 163 8.57 77.79 21.85
N ALA A 164 8.76 78.38 20.66
CA ALA A 164 8.58 77.67 19.39
C ALA A 164 9.58 76.51 19.23
N ASP A 165 10.86 76.72 19.56
CA ASP A 165 11.89 75.68 19.47
C ASP A 165 11.62 74.50 20.44
N GLN A 166 11.23 74.80 21.68
CA GLN A 166 10.79 73.78 22.65
C GLN A 166 9.59 72.98 22.14
N GLN A 167 8.62 73.65 21.51
CA GLN A 167 7.47 72.97 20.91
C GLN A 167 7.85 72.09 19.71
N ILE A 168 8.81 72.51 18.88
CA ILE A 168 9.31 71.70 17.75
C ILE A 168 9.99 70.43 18.27
N LEU A 169 10.87 70.54 19.27
CA LEU A 169 11.55 69.40 19.88
C LEU A 169 10.55 68.43 20.54
N ALA A 170 9.56 68.95 21.26
CA ALA A 170 8.49 68.15 21.84
C ALA A 170 7.69 67.40 20.75
N LYS A 171 7.34 68.07 19.65
CA LYS A 171 6.65 67.46 18.51
C LYS A 171 7.50 66.38 17.81
N LEU A 172 8.81 66.60 17.66
CA LEU A 172 9.69 65.59 17.09
C LEU A 172 9.77 64.35 17.99
N SER A 173 9.91 64.54 19.31
CA SER A 173 9.92 63.43 20.26
C SER A 173 8.63 62.61 20.21
N THR A 174 7.46 63.27 20.16
CA THR A 174 6.17 62.56 20.04
C THR A 174 6.02 61.85 18.71
N GLN A 175 6.48 62.44 17.60
CA GLN A 175 6.49 61.79 16.29
C GLN A 175 7.43 60.57 16.25
N ALA A 176 8.61 60.66 16.86
CA ALA A 176 9.54 59.52 16.96
C ALA A 176 8.91 58.35 17.73
N ASN A 177 8.25 58.62 18.86
CA ASN A 177 7.53 57.61 19.61
C ASN A 177 6.37 56.99 18.81
N LEU A 178 5.62 57.80 18.05
CA LEU A 178 4.56 57.32 17.17
C LEU A 178 5.10 56.40 16.06
N ILE A 179 6.23 56.76 15.43
CA ILE A 179 6.89 55.94 14.42
C ILE A 179 7.31 54.59 15.02
N ASN A 180 7.91 54.60 16.22
CA ASN A 180 8.27 53.35 16.90
C ASN A 180 7.05 52.46 17.15
N GLN A 181 5.93 53.03 17.61
CA GLN A 181 4.68 52.28 17.77
C GLN A 181 4.12 51.75 16.44
N GLN A 182 4.21 52.53 15.36
CA GLN A 182 3.80 52.09 14.03
C GLN A 182 4.68 50.95 13.51
N LYS A 183 6.00 51.01 13.73
CA LYS A 183 6.94 49.93 13.40
C LYS A 183 6.57 48.64 14.12
N THR A 184 6.31 48.71 15.43
CA THR A 184 5.86 47.54 16.19
C THR A 184 4.59 46.93 15.60
N LYS A 185 3.58 47.74 15.26
CA LYS A 185 2.35 47.26 14.63
C LYS A 185 2.57 46.62 13.26
N VAL A 186 3.50 47.15 12.45
CA VAL A 186 3.87 46.55 11.16
C VAL A 186 4.52 45.18 11.38
N GLU A 187 5.45 45.06 12.34
CA GLU A 187 6.08 43.77 12.64
C GLU A 187 5.10 42.74 13.22
N GLU A 188 4.18 43.17 14.09
CA GLU A 188 3.07 42.33 14.56
C GLU A 188 2.21 41.82 13.39
N GLN A 189 1.83 42.70 12.46
CA GLN A 189 1.02 42.33 11.30
C GLN A 189 1.79 41.40 10.33
N LYS A 190 3.10 41.60 10.16
CA LYS A 190 3.96 40.70 9.36
C LYS A 190 3.99 39.30 9.95
N ASN A 191 4.16 39.20 11.27
CA ASN A 191 4.16 37.92 11.98
C ASN A 191 2.80 37.21 11.83
N GLU A 192 1.70 37.94 11.93
CA GLU A 192 0.36 37.39 11.70
C GLU A 192 0.21 36.84 10.26
N VAL A 193 0.62 37.62 9.25
CA VAL A 193 0.58 37.20 7.84
C VAL A 193 1.45 35.94 7.61
N ALA A 194 2.64 35.89 8.21
CA ALA A 194 3.54 34.75 8.10
C ALA A 194 2.91 33.48 8.71
N LEU A 195 2.31 33.59 9.90
CA LEU A 195 1.63 32.48 10.57
C LEU A 195 0.44 31.97 9.76
N ILE A 196 -0.43 32.86 9.28
CA ILE A 196 -1.59 32.47 8.44
C ILE A 196 -1.10 31.76 7.18
N ARG A 197 -0.03 32.27 6.55
CA ARG A 197 0.54 31.67 5.34
C ARG A 197 1.09 30.27 5.61
N GLU A 198 1.80 30.07 6.71
CA GLU A 198 2.32 28.75 7.10
C GLU A 198 1.18 27.76 7.36
N GLN A 199 0.17 28.16 8.14
CA GLN A 199 -1.03 27.36 8.39
C GLN A 199 -1.77 27.00 7.11
N LEU A 200 -1.86 27.93 6.15
CA LEU A 200 -2.50 27.67 4.87
C LEU A 200 -1.71 26.66 4.03
N LEU A 201 -0.38 26.73 4.05
CA LEU A 201 0.48 25.79 3.33
C LEU A 201 0.34 24.37 3.90
N THR A 202 0.32 24.21 5.22
CA THR A 202 0.13 22.91 5.86
C THR A 202 -1.26 22.36 5.58
N GLN A 203 -2.32 23.17 5.73
CA GLN A 203 -3.69 22.77 5.40
C GLN A 203 -3.84 22.34 3.93
N LYS A 204 -3.23 23.06 2.98
CA LYS A 204 -3.24 22.68 1.56
C LYS A 204 -2.50 21.38 1.30
N SER A 205 -1.34 21.17 1.93
CA SER A 205 -0.57 19.93 1.83
C SER A 205 -1.37 18.74 2.37
N ASP A 206 -1.97 18.88 3.55
CA ASP A 206 -2.77 17.82 4.18
C ASP A 206 -4.01 17.50 3.34
N TYR A 207 -4.69 18.54 2.82
CA TYR A 207 -5.80 18.37 1.89
C TYR A 207 -5.40 17.59 0.63
N GLN A 208 -4.26 17.95 0.01
CA GLN A 208 -3.74 17.24 -1.17
C GLN A 208 -3.41 15.78 -0.86
N ALA A 209 -2.76 15.51 0.27
CA ALA A 209 -2.42 14.15 0.70
C ALA A 209 -3.69 13.32 0.94
N GLN A 210 -4.70 13.88 1.60
CA GLN A 210 -5.99 13.23 1.81
C GLN A 210 -6.72 12.96 0.49
N ALA A 211 -6.79 13.94 -0.42
CA ALA A 211 -7.42 13.78 -1.72
C ALA A 211 -6.72 12.71 -2.59
N GLN A 212 -5.39 12.65 -2.56
CA GLN A 212 -4.62 11.60 -3.23
C GLN A 212 -4.91 10.22 -2.64
N SER A 213 -4.86 10.10 -1.31
CA SER A 213 -5.15 8.83 -0.62
C SER A 213 -6.56 8.30 -0.95
N GLN A 214 -7.54 9.20 -1.09
CA GLN A 214 -8.89 8.87 -1.48
C GLN A 214 -8.96 8.34 -2.92
N SER A 215 -8.30 9.03 -3.85
CA SER A 215 -8.25 8.63 -5.26
C SER A 215 -7.60 7.25 -5.43
N GLU A 216 -6.48 7.00 -4.74
CA GLU A 216 -5.82 5.68 -4.74
C GLU A 216 -6.74 4.58 -4.19
N LEU A 217 -7.47 4.86 -3.11
CA LEU A 217 -8.39 3.89 -2.52
C LEU A 217 -9.54 3.55 -3.48
N ILE A 218 -10.13 4.56 -4.12
CA ILE A 218 -11.20 4.37 -5.11
C ILE A 218 -10.70 3.52 -6.29
N GLN A 219 -9.49 3.83 -6.79
CA GLN A 219 -8.89 3.06 -7.87
C GLN A 219 -8.67 1.60 -7.48
N ARG A 220 -8.09 1.33 -6.29
CA ARG A 220 -7.86 -0.04 -5.79
C ARG A 220 -9.17 -0.82 -5.63
N LEU A 221 -10.18 -0.22 -5.01
CA LEU A 221 -11.48 -0.88 -4.85
C LEU A 221 -12.13 -1.19 -6.22
N SER A 222 -11.99 -0.28 -7.19
CA SER A 222 -12.50 -0.51 -8.55
C SER A 222 -11.75 -1.64 -9.28
N SER A 223 -10.43 -1.74 -9.13
CA SER A 223 -9.62 -2.79 -9.75
C SER A 223 -9.89 -4.15 -9.12
N ASP A 224 -9.99 -4.21 -7.79
CA ASP A 224 -10.24 -5.45 -7.06
C ASP A 224 -11.61 -6.03 -7.44
N ARG A 225 -12.62 -5.16 -7.63
CA ARG A 225 -13.95 -5.55 -8.13
C ARG A 225 -13.87 -6.20 -9.51
N LEU A 226 -13.19 -5.56 -10.45
CA LEU A 226 -13.07 -6.06 -11.82
C LEU A 226 -12.33 -7.41 -11.88
N ALA A 227 -11.28 -7.56 -11.08
CA ALA A 227 -10.52 -8.80 -10.99
C ALA A 227 -11.36 -9.97 -10.46
N LEU A 228 -12.12 -9.73 -9.39
CA LEU A 228 -13.02 -10.75 -8.84
C LEU A 228 -14.13 -11.15 -9.81
N GLU A 229 -14.76 -10.16 -10.47
CA GLU A 229 -15.82 -10.41 -11.44
C GLU A 229 -15.30 -11.25 -12.62
N ALA A 230 -14.10 -10.94 -13.11
CA ALA A 230 -13.44 -11.74 -14.14
C ALA A 230 -13.16 -13.18 -13.68
N ALA A 231 -12.67 -13.36 -12.44
CA ALA A 231 -12.40 -14.66 -11.85
C ALA A 231 -13.67 -15.51 -11.69
N GLN A 232 -14.78 -14.90 -11.24
CA GLN A 232 -16.08 -15.57 -11.15
C GLN A 232 -16.59 -16.03 -12.51
N ASN A 233 -16.55 -15.15 -13.51
CA ASN A 233 -16.97 -15.46 -14.86
C ASN A 233 -16.13 -16.59 -15.48
N GLN A 234 -14.82 -16.64 -15.16
CA GLN A 234 -13.95 -17.71 -15.62
C GLN A 234 -14.31 -19.06 -15.00
N LEU A 235 -14.44 -19.12 -13.67
CA LEU A 235 -14.82 -20.34 -12.96
C LEU A 235 -16.20 -20.86 -13.41
N GLU A 236 -17.13 -19.98 -13.75
CA GLU A 236 -18.44 -20.39 -14.28
C GLU A 236 -18.32 -21.04 -15.66
N ARG A 237 -17.49 -20.47 -16.55
CA ARG A 237 -17.19 -21.08 -17.86
C ARG A 237 -16.53 -22.45 -17.70
N ASP A 238 -15.53 -22.54 -16.82
CA ASP A 238 -14.80 -23.78 -16.58
C ASP A 238 -15.71 -24.87 -15.99
N SER A 239 -16.59 -24.50 -15.06
CA SER A 239 -17.61 -25.40 -14.52
C SER A 239 -18.55 -25.93 -15.61
N LYS A 240 -19.05 -25.06 -16.50
CA LYS A 240 -19.95 -25.45 -17.60
C LYS A 240 -19.26 -26.38 -18.61
N ASN A 241 -18.01 -26.06 -18.97
CA ASN A 241 -17.22 -26.88 -19.88
C ASN A 241 -16.94 -28.27 -19.30
N LEU A 242 -16.59 -28.33 -18.00
CA LEU A 242 -16.33 -29.59 -17.31
C LEU A 242 -17.58 -30.46 -17.19
N GLU A 243 -18.74 -29.85 -16.90
CA GLU A 243 -20.02 -30.56 -16.85
C GLU A 243 -20.37 -31.22 -18.19
N GLY A 244 -20.17 -30.50 -19.31
CA GLY A 244 -20.34 -31.06 -20.65
C GLY A 244 -19.41 -32.25 -20.93
N LEU A 245 -18.15 -32.15 -20.51
CA LEU A 245 -17.15 -33.22 -20.67
C LEU A 245 -17.51 -34.47 -19.83
N ILE A 246 -18.00 -34.29 -18.60
CA ILE A 246 -18.47 -35.39 -17.75
C ILE A 246 -19.65 -36.10 -18.40
N GLN A 247 -20.64 -35.36 -18.90
CA GLN A 247 -21.80 -35.94 -19.57
C GLN A 247 -21.39 -36.76 -20.79
N GLN A 248 -20.46 -36.24 -21.60
CA GLN A 248 -19.89 -36.96 -22.73
C GLN A 248 -19.21 -38.27 -22.29
N LYS A 249 -18.32 -38.22 -21.29
CA LYS A 249 -17.58 -39.40 -20.82
C LYS A 249 -18.47 -40.45 -20.17
N VAL A 250 -19.52 -40.05 -19.46
CA VAL A 250 -20.53 -40.98 -18.91
C VAL A 250 -21.31 -41.67 -20.02
N ALA A 251 -21.68 -40.95 -21.10
CA ALA A 251 -22.32 -41.55 -22.26
C ALA A 251 -21.38 -42.55 -22.98
N GLU A 252 -20.10 -42.19 -23.15
CA GLU A 252 -19.08 -43.07 -23.72
C GLU A 252 -18.87 -44.34 -22.87
N ALA A 253 -18.85 -44.22 -21.54
CA ALA A 253 -18.66 -45.36 -20.64
C ALA A 253 -19.86 -46.32 -20.65
N LYS A 254 -21.10 -45.80 -20.65
CA LYS A 254 -22.31 -46.62 -20.80
C LYS A 254 -22.32 -47.41 -22.11
N ALA A 255 -21.96 -46.76 -23.22
CA ALA A 255 -21.85 -47.42 -24.52
C ALA A 255 -20.76 -48.51 -24.55
N ARG A 256 -19.66 -48.34 -23.78
CA ARG A 256 -18.60 -49.35 -23.63
C ARG A 256 -19.00 -50.52 -22.74
N GLU A 257 -19.70 -50.29 -21.63
CA GLU A 257 -20.23 -51.36 -20.77
C GLU A 257 -21.24 -52.24 -21.51
N GLU A 258 -22.11 -51.63 -22.33
CA GLU A 258 -23.03 -52.36 -23.22
C GLU A 258 -22.29 -53.21 -24.26
N ALA A 259 -21.08 -52.79 -24.67
CA ALA A 259 -20.23 -53.54 -25.58
C ALA A 259 -19.40 -54.64 -24.88
N GLN A 260 -18.91 -54.40 -23.65
CA GLN A 260 -18.07 -55.34 -22.88
C GLN A 260 -18.85 -56.46 -22.21
N ALA A 261 -20.15 -56.28 -21.92
CA ALA A 261 -21.02 -57.36 -21.44
C ALA A 261 -21.11 -58.57 -22.40
N LYS A 262 -20.55 -58.46 -23.62
CA LYS A 262 -20.50 -59.52 -24.63
C LYS A 262 -19.17 -60.31 -24.69
N THR A 263 -18.15 -60.03 -23.87
CA THR A 263 -16.82 -60.67 -24.03
C THR A 263 -16.12 -60.98 -22.71
N ASN A 264 -16.05 -62.28 -22.39
CA ASN A 264 -15.59 -62.97 -21.18
C ASN A 264 -14.30 -62.53 -20.42
N SER A 265 -14.34 -62.77 -19.10
CA SER A 265 -13.35 -63.49 -18.24
C SER A 265 -11.88 -63.62 -18.67
N ARG A 266 -10.94 -63.08 -17.87
CA ARG A 266 -9.82 -63.83 -17.21
C ARG A 266 -8.82 -62.91 -16.46
N THR A 267 -8.62 -63.25 -15.18
CA THR A 267 -7.41 -63.17 -14.32
C THR A 267 -6.38 -62.05 -14.53
N ASN A 268 -6.30 -61.11 -13.57
CA ASN A 268 -5.17 -60.21 -13.39
C ASN A 268 -4.63 -60.32 -11.95
N ILE A 269 -3.33 -60.59 -11.79
CA ILE A 269 -2.67 -60.77 -10.48
C ILE A 269 -2.47 -59.39 -9.85
N ILE A 270 -3.13 -59.14 -8.71
CA ILE A 270 -3.10 -57.85 -8.01
C ILE A 270 -1.98 -57.88 -6.96
N ILE A 271 -0.90 -57.13 -7.18
CA ILE A 271 0.10 -56.81 -6.15
C ILE A 271 -0.54 -55.77 -5.22
N LYS A 272 -0.94 -56.18 -4.01
CA LYS A 272 -1.52 -55.30 -2.99
C LYS A 272 -0.46 -54.87 -1.97
N GLY A 273 -0.52 -53.61 -1.55
CA GLY A 273 0.22 -53.10 -0.41
C GLY A 273 -0.34 -53.63 0.91
N THR A 274 0.49 -53.57 1.94
CA THR A 274 0.20 -54.05 3.30
C THR A 274 -0.44 -52.98 4.18
N GLY A 275 -0.33 -51.70 3.80
CA GLY A 275 -0.86 -50.56 4.57
C GLY A 275 0.05 -50.09 5.71
N LEU A 276 1.23 -50.70 5.87
CA LEU A 276 2.32 -50.25 6.75
C LEU A 276 3.41 -49.59 5.90
N PHE A 277 3.54 -48.28 6.00
CA PHE A 277 4.39 -47.52 5.10
C PHE A 277 5.83 -47.41 5.62
N ALA A 278 6.79 -47.52 4.70
CA ALA A 278 8.16 -47.11 4.98
C ALA A 278 8.31 -45.62 4.73
N PHE A 279 9.25 -45.00 5.43
CA PHE A 279 9.67 -43.64 5.14
C PHE A 279 10.11 -43.51 3.68
N PRO A 280 9.48 -42.62 2.90
CA PRO A 280 9.78 -42.46 1.47
C PRO A 280 11.06 -41.65 1.23
N SER A 281 11.63 -41.05 2.28
CA SER A 281 12.88 -40.30 2.30
C SER A 281 13.60 -40.52 3.63
N SER A 282 14.93 -40.52 3.62
CA SER A 282 15.76 -40.56 4.83
C SER A 282 15.97 -39.18 5.49
N ALA A 283 15.43 -38.12 4.89
CA ALA A 283 15.52 -36.76 5.40
C ALA A 283 14.56 -36.52 6.56
N PRO A 284 14.85 -35.55 7.46
CA PRO A 284 13.93 -35.20 8.53
C PRO A 284 12.65 -34.54 7.99
N THR A 285 11.55 -34.76 8.70
CA THR A 285 10.29 -34.04 8.47
C THR A 285 10.51 -32.54 8.71
N SER A 286 10.27 -31.73 7.68
CA SER A 286 10.35 -30.28 7.77
C SER A 286 8.99 -29.63 8.03
N SER A 287 7.90 -30.27 7.61
CA SER A 287 6.56 -29.79 7.90
C SER A 287 5.54 -30.92 8.12
N PRO A 288 4.77 -30.88 9.21
CA PRO A 288 3.72 -31.85 9.49
C PRO A 288 2.46 -31.62 8.63
N PHE A 289 1.59 -32.62 8.60
CA PHE A 289 0.22 -32.54 8.10
C PHE A 289 -0.65 -31.64 8.98
N GLY A 290 -1.63 -30.95 8.39
CA GLY A 290 -2.62 -30.16 9.11
C GLY A 290 -2.51 -28.64 8.92
N TRP A 291 -3.20 -27.88 9.76
CA TRP A 291 -3.25 -26.42 9.66
C TRP A 291 -1.93 -25.78 10.08
N ARG A 292 -1.26 -25.11 9.13
CA ARG A 292 -0.04 -24.32 9.41
C ARG A 292 -0.13 -22.91 8.84
N VAL A 293 0.64 -21.99 9.41
CA VAL A 293 0.87 -20.67 8.81
C VAL A 293 1.80 -20.86 7.62
N HIS A 294 1.38 -20.40 6.44
CA HIS A 294 2.16 -20.55 5.22
C HIS A 294 3.48 -19.78 5.34
N PRO A 295 4.65 -20.44 5.20
CA PRO A 295 5.94 -19.84 5.52
C PRO A 295 6.31 -18.63 4.65
N ILE A 296 5.67 -18.50 3.47
CA ILE A 296 5.89 -17.37 2.55
C ILE A 296 4.75 -16.34 2.60
N LEU A 297 3.52 -16.77 2.88
CA LEU A 297 2.32 -15.96 2.63
C LEU A 297 1.63 -15.50 3.93
N GLY A 298 2.05 -16.01 5.09
CA GLY A 298 1.63 -15.53 6.41
C GLY A 298 0.19 -15.85 6.82
N TYR A 299 -0.62 -16.53 6.00
CA TYR A 299 -1.98 -16.96 6.36
C TYR A 299 -2.05 -18.47 6.67
N ARG A 300 -3.05 -18.90 7.45
CA ARG A 300 -3.27 -20.33 7.76
C ARG A 300 -3.75 -21.08 6.52
N ARG A 301 -2.99 -22.08 6.10
CA ARG A 301 -3.33 -23.02 5.01
C ARG A 301 -3.25 -24.45 5.55
N PHE A 302 -4.19 -25.28 5.11
CA PHE A 302 -4.14 -26.72 5.41
C PHE A 302 -3.07 -27.39 4.54
N HIS A 303 -2.20 -28.16 5.19
CA HIS A 303 -1.18 -28.96 4.54
C HIS A 303 -1.65 -30.40 4.42
N SER A 304 -1.91 -30.86 3.19
CA SER A 304 -2.49 -32.18 2.88
C SER A 304 -1.49 -33.34 2.94
N GLY A 305 -0.24 -33.08 3.32
CA GLY A 305 0.82 -34.08 3.38
C GLY A 305 1.86 -33.82 4.47
N LEU A 306 2.97 -34.53 4.35
CA LEU A 306 4.16 -34.45 5.18
C LEU A 306 5.34 -34.02 4.28
N ASP A 307 6.03 -32.95 4.64
CA ASP A 307 7.20 -32.49 3.89
C ASP A 307 8.49 -33.03 4.52
N PHE A 308 9.39 -33.54 3.68
CA PHE A 308 10.74 -33.97 4.08
C PHE A 308 11.79 -33.06 3.45
N ALA A 309 12.62 -32.40 4.26
CA ALA A 309 13.69 -31.51 3.79
C ALA A 309 14.89 -32.32 3.27
N ALA A 310 14.78 -32.77 2.02
CA ALA A 310 15.81 -33.54 1.33
C ALA A 310 16.55 -32.69 0.29
N SER A 311 17.85 -32.93 0.11
CA SER A 311 18.66 -32.25 -0.90
C SER A 311 18.18 -32.58 -2.31
N TYR A 312 18.33 -31.63 -3.25
CA TYR A 312 18.01 -31.85 -4.67
C TYR A 312 18.73 -33.11 -5.18
N GLY A 313 18.01 -33.96 -5.91
CA GLY A 313 18.51 -35.24 -6.44
C GLY A 313 18.43 -36.43 -5.46
N SER A 314 18.08 -36.20 -4.19
CA SER A 314 17.94 -37.29 -3.21
C SER A 314 16.87 -38.30 -3.65
N THR A 315 17.09 -39.59 -3.39
CA THR A 315 16.17 -40.64 -3.84
C THR A 315 14.85 -40.62 -3.08
N ILE A 316 13.74 -40.59 -3.82
CA ILE A 316 12.38 -40.83 -3.30
C ILE A 316 12.06 -42.31 -3.51
N ARG A 317 11.59 -42.98 -2.44
CA ARG A 317 11.25 -44.40 -2.44
C ARG A 317 9.75 -44.63 -2.29
N ALA A 318 9.24 -45.69 -2.90
CA ALA A 318 7.86 -46.13 -2.70
C ALA A 318 7.65 -46.54 -1.24
N ALA A 319 6.67 -45.93 -0.58
CA ALA A 319 6.35 -46.18 0.82
C ALA A 319 5.81 -47.61 1.05
N ASP A 320 5.16 -48.20 0.05
CA ASP A 320 4.68 -49.59 0.04
C ASP A 320 4.58 -50.12 -1.40
N SER A 321 4.33 -51.43 -1.54
CA SER A 321 4.13 -52.06 -2.85
C SER A 321 2.79 -51.68 -3.46
N GLY A 322 2.72 -51.57 -4.78
CA GLY A 322 1.50 -51.19 -5.48
C GLY A 322 1.71 -50.94 -6.97
N THR A 323 0.74 -50.32 -7.61
CA THR A 323 0.80 -49.94 -9.03
C THR A 323 0.79 -48.44 -9.16
N VAL A 324 1.73 -47.90 -9.94
CA VAL A 324 1.76 -46.47 -10.29
C VAL A 324 0.52 -46.14 -11.10
N ILE A 325 -0.32 -45.24 -10.59
CA ILE A 325 -1.54 -44.77 -11.28
C ILE A 325 -1.36 -43.38 -11.89
N PHE A 326 -0.24 -42.72 -11.61
CA PHE A 326 0.15 -41.47 -12.26
C PHE A 326 1.66 -41.25 -12.12
N ALA A 327 2.33 -40.83 -13.19
CA ALA A 327 3.71 -40.38 -13.17
C ALA A 327 3.88 -39.25 -14.19
N GLY A 328 3.96 -38.00 -13.73
CA GLY A 328 3.99 -36.85 -14.63
C GLY A 328 3.85 -35.51 -13.91
N TRP A 329 3.49 -34.45 -14.63
CA TRP A 329 3.25 -33.13 -14.03
C TRP A 329 1.83 -33.04 -13.45
N TYR A 330 1.71 -32.80 -12.14
CA TYR A 330 0.44 -32.81 -11.41
C TYR A 330 0.17 -31.46 -10.71
N GLY A 331 -0.18 -30.44 -11.51
CA GLY A 331 -0.55 -29.11 -11.00
C GLY A 331 0.50 -28.52 -10.04
N GLY A 332 0.06 -28.05 -8.87
CA GLY A 332 0.92 -27.48 -7.84
C GLY A 332 1.96 -28.44 -7.24
N TYR A 333 1.79 -29.75 -7.40
CA TYR A 333 2.75 -30.74 -6.91
C TYR A 333 3.98 -30.90 -7.82
N GLY A 334 4.00 -30.25 -9.00
CA GLY A 334 5.12 -30.39 -9.94
C GLY A 334 5.19 -31.79 -10.54
N ARG A 335 6.40 -32.33 -10.77
CA ARG A 335 6.55 -33.74 -11.17
C ARG A 335 6.20 -34.62 -9.97
N ALA A 336 5.21 -35.49 -10.14
CA ALA A 336 4.70 -36.32 -9.08
C ALA A 336 4.50 -37.78 -9.53
N VAL A 337 4.60 -38.68 -8.56
CA VAL A 337 4.20 -40.09 -8.69
C VAL A 337 3.01 -40.32 -7.76
N ILE A 338 2.01 -41.07 -8.22
CA ILE A 338 0.92 -41.56 -7.37
C ILE A 338 0.88 -43.08 -7.47
N ILE A 339 0.95 -43.77 -6.33
CA ILE A 339 0.92 -45.24 -6.26
C ILE A 339 -0.39 -45.66 -5.60
N ASN A 340 -1.10 -46.60 -6.23
CA ASN A 340 -2.23 -47.29 -5.66
C ASN A 340 -1.78 -48.59 -4.97
N HIS A 341 -2.06 -48.68 -3.67
CA HIS A 341 -1.71 -49.84 -2.85
C HIS A 341 -2.87 -50.85 -2.73
N GLY A 342 -4.04 -50.53 -3.29
CA GLY A 342 -5.27 -51.28 -3.10
C GLY A 342 -6.03 -50.87 -1.83
N GLY A 343 -7.24 -51.39 -1.65
CA GLY A 343 -8.08 -51.09 -0.48
C GLY A 343 -8.48 -49.61 -0.34
N GLY A 344 -8.45 -48.86 -1.44
CA GLY A 344 -8.74 -47.42 -1.46
C GLY A 344 -7.59 -46.54 -0.98
N ILE A 345 -6.39 -47.10 -0.75
CA ILE A 345 -5.23 -46.34 -0.27
C ILE A 345 -4.31 -45.98 -1.44
N THR A 346 -3.97 -44.70 -1.54
CA THR A 346 -2.95 -44.20 -2.47
C THR A 346 -1.92 -43.34 -1.76
N THR A 347 -0.70 -43.29 -2.30
CA THR A 347 0.35 -42.37 -1.86
C THR A 347 0.73 -41.43 -3.00
N LEU A 348 0.99 -40.16 -2.67
CA LEU A 348 1.46 -39.14 -3.61
C LEU A 348 2.86 -38.69 -3.20
N TYR A 349 3.75 -38.57 -4.18
CA TYR A 349 5.14 -38.12 -4.02
C TYR A 349 5.34 -36.92 -4.95
N GLY A 350 5.41 -35.72 -4.40
CA GLY A 350 5.47 -34.46 -5.14
C GLY A 350 6.86 -33.82 -5.20
N HIS A 351 6.93 -32.75 -6.01
CA HIS A 351 8.06 -31.86 -6.23
C HIS A 351 9.33 -32.51 -6.79
N ALA A 352 9.21 -33.64 -7.49
CA ALA A 352 10.36 -34.37 -8.01
C ALA A 352 11.13 -33.56 -9.08
N SER A 353 12.44 -33.76 -9.16
CA SER A 353 13.29 -33.29 -10.25
C SER A 353 13.25 -34.25 -11.44
N GLU A 354 13.17 -35.55 -11.15
CA GLU A 354 13.16 -36.65 -12.11
C GLU A 354 12.25 -37.79 -11.64
N LEU A 355 11.62 -38.52 -12.57
CA LEU A 355 10.77 -39.68 -12.29
C LEU A 355 11.44 -40.93 -12.89
N TYR A 356 11.54 -42.01 -12.12
CA TYR A 356 12.16 -43.29 -12.53
C TYR A 356 11.15 -44.35 -12.94
N VAL A 357 9.86 -44.04 -12.82
CA VAL A 357 8.74 -44.95 -13.08
C VAL A 357 7.69 -44.31 -13.98
N ALA A 358 6.89 -45.14 -14.63
CA ALA A 358 5.79 -44.74 -15.50
C ALA A 358 4.43 -45.23 -14.99
N GLU A 359 3.35 -44.62 -15.47
CA GLU A 359 1.98 -45.07 -15.18
C GLU A 359 1.77 -46.53 -15.62
N GLY A 360 1.06 -47.31 -14.79
CA GLY A 360 0.83 -48.74 -14.97
C GLY A 360 1.94 -49.64 -14.42
N GLN A 361 3.10 -49.10 -14.05
CA GLN A 361 4.22 -49.88 -13.56
C GLN A 361 3.98 -50.41 -12.13
N PRO A 362 4.16 -51.72 -11.86
CA PRO A 362 4.18 -52.24 -10.51
C PRO A 362 5.48 -51.86 -9.80
N VAL A 363 5.39 -51.49 -8.53
CA VAL A 363 6.53 -51.09 -7.70
C VAL A 363 6.50 -51.82 -6.36
N GLN A 364 7.68 -52.06 -5.80
CA GLN A 364 7.85 -52.69 -4.49
C GLN A 364 8.15 -51.65 -3.41
N ARG A 365 7.77 -51.95 -2.16
CA ARG A 365 8.15 -51.14 -0.99
C ARG A 365 9.67 -50.89 -0.99
N GLY A 366 10.08 -49.63 -0.83
CA GLY A 366 11.48 -49.20 -0.81
C GLY A 366 12.14 -49.01 -2.18
N GLN A 367 11.45 -49.35 -3.27
CA GLN A 367 11.95 -49.13 -4.64
C GLN A 367 12.12 -47.64 -4.92
N ALA A 368 13.23 -47.25 -5.58
CA ALA A 368 13.43 -45.87 -6.02
C ALA A 368 12.43 -45.53 -7.14
N ILE A 369 11.70 -44.43 -6.97
CA ILE A 369 10.62 -44.02 -7.90
C ILE A 369 10.84 -42.62 -8.49
N ALA A 370 11.60 -41.77 -7.81
CA ALA A 370 11.87 -40.41 -8.27
C ALA A 370 13.11 -39.82 -7.58
N ALA A 371 13.54 -38.66 -8.04
CA ALA A 371 14.54 -37.81 -7.40
C ALA A 371 13.88 -36.56 -6.83
N VAL A 372 14.29 -36.13 -5.63
CA VAL A 372 13.83 -34.88 -5.01
C VAL A 372 14.19 -33.69 -5.90
N GLY A 373 13.28 -32.75 -6.03
CA GLY A 373 13.50 -31.50 -6.76
C GLY A 373 12.79 -30.34 -6.08
N SER A 374 12.48 -29.32 -6.87
CA SER A 374 11.70 -28.16 -6.44
C SER A 374 10.74 -27.73 -7.57
N THR A 375 10.07 -28.71 -8.18
CA THR A 375 9.12 -28.48 -9.29
C THR A 375 7.72 -28.16 -8.76
N GLY A 376 6.91 -27.42 -9.52
CA GLY A 376 5.58 -26.97 -9.08
C GLY A 376 5.66 -25.84 -8.05
N LEU A 377 4.71 -25.82 -7.11
CA LEU A 377 4.63 -24.83 -6.02
C LEU A 377 5.52 -25.23 -4.85
N SER A 378 6.83 -25.15 -5.04
CA SER A 378 7.85 -25.52 -4.07
C SER A 378 8.71 -24.31 -3.70
N THR A 379 9.08 -24.18 -2.42
CA THR A 379 9.87 -23.06 -1.89
C THR A 379 11.37 -23.37 -1.80
N GLY A 380 11.76 -24.58 -2.22
CA GLY A 380 13.11 -25.13 -2.13
C GLY A 380 13.07 -26.66 -2.21
N PRO A 381 14.21 -27.34 -2.38
CA PRO A 381 14.24 -28.79 -2.52
C PRO A 381 13.62 -29.52 -1.32
N HIS A 382 12.55 -30.29 -1.56
CA HIS A 382 11.89 -31.15 -0.57
C HIS A 382 11.02 -32.22 -1.24
N LEU A 383 10.67 -33.27 -0.50
CA LEU A 383 9.62 -34.21 -0.88
C LEU A 383 8.32 -33.82 -0.17
N HIS A 384 7.25 -33.64 -0.93
CA HIS A 384 5.90 -33.59 -0.40
C HIS A 384 5.25 -34.97 -0.50
N PHE A 385 4.89 -35.57 0.63
CA PHE A 385 4.34 -36.92 0.72
C PHE A 385 2.91 -36.90 1.26
N GLU A 386 1.96 -37.50 0.54
CA GLU A 386 0.61 -37.68 1.03
C GLU A 386 0.23 -39.14 1.11
N VAL A 387 -0.63 -39.46 2.09
CA VAL A 387 -1.43 -40.68 2.12
C VAL A 387 -2.87 -40.27 1.89
N ARG A 388 -3.57 -40.94 0.98
CA ARG A 388 -4.99 -40.71 0.72
C ARG A 388 -5.77 -41.98 0.92
N ARG A 389 -6.92 -41.87 1.59
CA ARG A 389 -7.91 -42.94 1.74
C ARG A 389 -9.17 -42.55 0.97
N ASN A 390 -9.53 -43.34 -0.03
CA ASN A 390 -10.63 -43.08 -0.96
C ASN A 390 -10.57 -41.68 -1.59
N GLY A 391 -9.35 -41.21 -1.90
CA GLY A 391 -9.10 -39.90 -2.49
C GLY A 391 -8.94 -38.75 -1.50
N THR A 392 -9.27 -38.93 -0.21
CA THR A 392 -9.14 -37.89 0.82
C THR A 392 -7.77 -37.96 1.49
N PRO A 393 -6.99 -36.86 1.56
CA PRO A 393 -5.74 -36.82 2.32
C PRO A 393 -5.97 -37.10 3.82
N VAL A 394 -5.16 -37.99 4.37
CA VAL A 394 -5.12 -38.33 5.80
C VAL A 394 -3.72 -38.08 6.33
N ASN A 395 -3.56 -37.97 7.64
CA ASN A 395 -2.26 -37.73 8.25
C ASN A 395 -1.28 -38.88 7.91
N PRO A 396 -0.21 -38.62 7.14
CA PRO A 396 0.77 -39.66 6.79
C PRO A 396 1.48 -40.23 8.01
N GLY A 397 1.61 -39.45 9.09
CA GLY A 397 2.26 -39.88 10.34
C GLY A 397 1.56 -41.05 11.03
N ASP A 398 0.28 -41.31 10.73
CA ASP A 398 -0.46 -42.44 11.30
C ASP A 398 -0.14 -43.77 10.60
N TYR A 399 0.62 -43.73 9.49
CA TYR A 399 0.95 -44.89 8.64
C TYR A 399 2.45 -45.19 8.58
N LEU A 400 3.30 -44.26 9.04
CA LEU A 400 4.77 -44.28 8.91
C LEU A 400 5.51 -44.83 10.13
#